data_AF-A0A3B1AM83-F1
#
_entry.id   AF-A0A3B1AM83-F1
#
_cell.length_a   1.000
_cell.length_b   1.000
_cell.length_c   1.000
_cell.angle_alpha   90.00
_cell.angle_beta   90.00
_cell.angle_gamma   90.00
#
_symmetry.space_group_name_H-M   'P 1'
#
loop_
_entity.id
_entity.type
_entity.pdbx_description
1 polymer ?
#
loop_
_entity_poly.entity_id
_entity_poly.type
_entity_poly.pdbx_seq_one_letter_code
_entity_poly.pdbx_strand_id
1 'polypeptide(L)'
;MTKYDYKVAIKSDILKELDRVDAAIVGSGPAKYLKSRNIDMTIGFITPISQHFCETCNRVRLSVDGTLYMCLGQDHSLALRPLLRAGITHEELKDVIRYAINLKPKRHEFIDKLKKVVRFMSMTDG
;
A
#
# COMPACT_ATOMS: atom_id res chain seq x y z
N MET A 1 13.75 -20.31 17.12
CA MET A 1 13.46 -18.87 16.99
C MET A 1 13.06 -18.58 15.56
N THR A 2 11.82 -18.10 15.35
CA THR A 2 11.31 -17.90 13.99
C THR A 2 11.64 -16.48 13.50
N LYS A 3 11.64 -16.27 12.18
CA LYS A 3 11.88 -14.96 11.53
C LYS A 3 10.91 -13.85 11.99
N TYR A 4 9.81 -14.22 12.66
CA TYR A 4 8.82 -13.32 13.25
C TYR A 4 9.27 -12.71 14.58
N ASP A 5 9.98 -13.48 15.42
CA ASP A 5 10.43 -13.03 16.74
C ASP A 5 11.44 -11.86 16.64
N TYR A 6 12.30 -11.88 15.63
CA TYR A 6 13.30 -10.82 15.39
C TYR A 6 12.69 -9.45 15.05
N LYS A 7 11.54 -9.39 14.37
CA LYS A 7 10.92 -8.11 13.99
C LYS A 7 10.27 -7.40 15.18
N VAL A 8 9.76 -8.16 16.15
CA VAL A 8 9.20 -7.61 17.39
C VAL A 8 10.32 -7.04 18.26
N ALA A 9 11.44 -7.76 18.34
CA ALA A 9 12.63 -7.32 19.09
C ALA A 9 13.19 -5.98 18.57
N ILE A 10 13.40 -5.83 17.25
CA ILE A 10 13.95 -4.57 16.70
C ILE A 10 13.06 -3.37 17.01
N LYS A 11 11.73 -3.51 16.89
CA LYS A 11 10.82 -2.42 17.24
C LYS A 11 10.91 -2.11 18.74
N SER A 12 10.94 -3.12 19.62
CA SER A 12 11.04 -2.90 21.06
C SER A 12 12.38 -2.29 21.48
N ASP A 13 13.47 -2.67 20.83
CA ASP A 13 14.82 -2.21 21.16
C ASP A 13 14.99 -0.76 20.72
N ILE A 14 14.57 -0.42 19.50
CA ILE A 14 14.52 0.98 19.02
C ILE A 14 13.58 1.82 19.89
N LEU A 15 12.48 1.25 20.40
CA LEU A 15 11.57 1.95 21.29
C LEU A 15 12.19 2.24 22.66
N LYS A 16 12.96 1.31 23.23
CA LYS A 16 13.61 1.45 24.54
C LYS A 16 14.70 2.53 24.53
N GLU A 17 15.47 2.63 23.45
CA GLU A 17 16.58 3.61 23.36
C GLU A 17 16.11 5.05 23.13
N LEU A 18 14.90 5.28 22.64
CA LEU A 18 14.49 6.58 22.09
C LEU A 18 13.56 7.45 22.96
N ASP A 19 13.19 7.03 24.19
CA ASP A 19 12.30 7.74 25.14
C ASP A 19 11.15 8.52 24.45
N ARG A 20 10.11 7.79 24.03
CA ARG A 20 9.22 8.22 22.94
C ARG A 20 7.82 8.64 23.37
N VAL A 21 7.18 9.42 22.50
CA VAL A 21 5.73 9.63 22.43
C VAL A 21 5.24 9.24 21.04
N ASP A 22 4.00 8.75 20.97
CA ASP A 22 3.30 8.62 19.69
C ASP A 22 3.25 10.01 19.05
N ALA A 23 3.80 10.11 17.84
CA ALA A 23 3.72 11.35 17.10
C ALA A 23 2.32 11.42 16.51
N ALA A 24 1.55 12.46 16.83
CA ALA A 24 0.29 12.79 16.16
C ALA A 24 0.50 13.28 14.71
N ILE A 25 1.61 12.89 14.08
CA ILE A 25 1.95 13.21 12.70
C ILE A 25 1.27 12.16 11.82
N VAL A 26 0.25 12.60 11.08
CA VAL A 26 -0.36 11.80 10.01
C VAL A 26 0.42 12.08 8.73
N GLY A 27 1.30 11.16 8.33
CA GLY A 27 1.93 11.22 7.01
C GLY A 27 1.00 10.74 5.90
N SER A 28 1.38 10.93 4.63
CA SER A 28 0.59 10.48 3.45
C SER A 28 0.63 8.95 3.20
N GLY A 29 1.29 8.20 4.08
CA GLY A 29 1.54 6.77 3.93
C GLY A 29 1.09 5.95 5.14
N PRO A 30 1.18 4.62 5.08
CA PRO A 30 0.69 3.73 6.14
C PRO A 30 1.62 3.66 7.36
N ALA A 31 2.66 4.50 7.39
CA ALA A 31 3.62 4.50 8.47
C ALA A 31 2.99 5.08 9.73
N LYS A 32 3.23 4.42 10.87
CA LYS A 32 2.96 4.99 12.20
C LYS A 32 4.23 5.66 12.69
N TYR A 33 4.14 6.95 12.98
CA TYR A 33 5.28 7.77 13.33
C TYR A 33 5.45 7.90 14.83
N LEU A 34 6.71 7.91 15.25
CA LEU A 34 7.11 8.08 16.64
C LEU A 34 8.14 9.21 16.69
N LYS A 35 8.00 10.12 17.65
CA LYS A 35 8.95 11.23 17.87
C LYS A 35 9.76 10.94 19.13
N SER A 36 11.06 11.19 19.08
CA SER A 36 11.88 11.14 20.30
C SER A 36 11.70 12.43 21.09
N ARG A 37 11.72 12.34 22.42
CA ARG A 37 11.69 13.52 23.31
C ARG A 37 13.03 14.24 23.36
N ASN A 38 14.13 13.51 23.18
CA ASN A 38 15.48 13.98 23.47
C ASN A 38 16.27 14.39 22.23
N ILE A 39 15.88 13.90 21.05
CA ILE A 39 16.47 14.27 19.76
C ILE A 39 15.37 14.70 18.79
N ASP A 40 15.64 15.70 17.96
CA ASP A 40 14.69 16.16 16.93
C ASP A 40 14.66 15.19 15.75
N MET A 41 14.07 14.02 16.00
CA MET A 41 13.99 12.92 15.05
C MET A 41 12.61 12.27 15.11
N THR A 42 12.08 11.95 13.93
CA THR A 42 10.85 11.16 13.75
C THR A 42 11.16 9.88 12.98
N ILE A 43 10.65 8.74 13.44
CA ILE A 43 10.79 7.45 12.75
C ILE A 43 9.40 6.89 12.46
N GLY A 44 9.18 6.46 11.23
CA GLY A 44 7.94 5.78 10.81
C GLY A 44 8.13 4.27 10.68
N PHE A 45 7.21 3.50 11.25
CA PHE A 45 7.15 2.04 11.08
C PHE A 45 5.98 1.65 10.19
N ILE A 46 6.26 0.84 9.15
CA ILE A 46 5.23 0.24 8.28
C ILE A 46 5.15 -1.26 8.62
N THR A 47 4.00 -1.70 9.10
CA THR A 47 3.78 -3.08 9.56
C THR A 47 2.71 -3.78 8.72
N PRO A 48 2.98 -4.07 7.44
CA PRO A 48 1.93 -4.46 6.49
C PRO A 48 1.26 -5.80 6.80
N ILE A 49 1.95 -6.69 7.54
CA ILE A 49 1.45 -8.02 7.90
C ILE A 49 0.67 -7.98 9.22
N SER A 50 1.28 -7.46 10.29
CA SER A 50 0.68 -7.47 11.63
C SER A 50 -0.37 -6.39 11.85
N GLN A 51 -0.25 -5.25 11.15
CA GLN A 51 -1.25 -4.17 11.14
C GLN A 51 -1.39 -3.65 9.70
N HIS A 52 -2.08 -4.42 8.86
CA HIS A 52 -2.45 -4.00 7.52
C HIS A 52 -3.26 -2.70 7.52
N PHE A 53 -3.12 -1.92 6.45
CA PHE A 53 -3.72 -0.59 6.27
C PHE A 53 -4.71 -0.54 5.09
N CYS A 54 -5.18 -1.72 4.65
CA CYS A 54 -6.02 -1.81 3.45
C CYS A 54 -7.36 -1.08 3.60
N GLU A 55 -7.92 -1.04 4.80
CA GLU A 55 -9.19 -0.37 5.10
C GLU A 55 -9.15 1.13 4.77
N THR A 56 -8.02 1.79 5.01
CA THR A 56 -7.81 3.22 4.70
C THR A 56 -7.08 3.44 3.39
N CYS A 57 -6.77 2.38 2.64
CA CYS A 57 -6.03 2.49 1.39
C CYS A 57 -6.92 3.07 0.29
N ASN A 58 -6.64 4.29 -0.15
CA ASN A 58 -7.32 5.00 -1.25
C ASN A 58 -6.56 4.98 -2.58
N ARG A 59 -5.50 4.15 -2.70
CA ARG A 59 -4.64 4.11 -3.89
C ARG A 59 -5.07 3.05 -4.90
N VAL A 60 -4.95 3.40 -6.18
CA VAL A 60 -4.92 2.53 -7.37
C VAL A 60 -3.74 2.98 -8.23
N ARG A 61 -3.27 2.15 -9.17
CA ARG A 61 -2.06 2.46 -9.96
C ARG A 61 -2.32 2.29 -11.45
N LEU A 62 -1.90 3.25 -12.26
CA LEU A 62 -1.87 3.13 -13.71
C LEU A 62 -0.44 2.77 -14.13
N SER A 63 -0.26 1.64 -14.80
CA SER A 63 1.04 1.23 -15.33
C SER A 63 1.36 1.87 -16.67
N VAL A 64 2.63 1.74 -17.07
CA VAL A 64 3.18 2.32 -18.31
C VAL A 64 2.53 1.78 -19.60
N ASP A 65 2.01 0.55 -19.58
CA ASP A 65 1.22 -0.03 -20.67
C ASP A 65 -0.23 0.46 -20.69
N GLY A 66 -0.65 1.21 -19.68
CA GLY A 66 -1.99 1.78 -19.51
C GLY A 66 -2.98 0.81 -18.88
N THR A 67 -2.50 -0.09 -18.01
CA THR A 67 -3.33 -0.99 -17.21
C THR A 67 -3.56 -0.39 -15.82
N LEU A 68 -4.81 -0.30 -15.41
CA LEU A 68 -5.21 0.16 -14.08
C LEU A 68 -5.23 -1.04 -13.11
N TYR A 69 -4.45 -0.97 -12.04
CA TYR A 69 -4.37 -1.98 -10.98
C TYR A 69 -5.05 -1.47 -9.70
N MET A 70 -5.97 -2.26 -9.15
CA MET A 70 -6.76 -1.86 -7.97
C MET A 70 -6.03 -2.09 -6.65
N CYS A 71 -5.09 -3.02 -6.64
CA CYS A 71 -4.32 -3.40 -5.47
C CYS A 71 -2.92 -3.80 -5.92
N LEU A 72 -1.90 -3.41 -5.17
CA LEU A 72 -0.51 -3.80 -5.47
C LEU A 72 -0.28 -5.31 -5.30
N GLY A 73 -0.99 -5.94 -4.35
CA GLY A 73 -0.78 -7.33 -3.97
C GLY A 73 -1.78 -8.35 -4.55
N GLN A 74 -2.67 -7.95 -5.46
CA GLN A 74 -3.65 -8.86 -6.07
C GLN A 74 -3.87 -8.56 -7.54
N ASP A 75 -4.31 -9.55 -8.32
CA ASP A 75 -4.34 -9.54 -9.79
C ASP A 75 -5.41 -8.67 -10.44
N HIS A 76 -6.38 -8.14 -9.69
CA HIS A 76 -7.45 -7.29 -10.24
C HIS A 76 -6.89 -6.09 -11.02
N SER A 77 -7.15 -6.07 -12.33
CA SER A 77 -6.67 -5.05 -13.26
C SER A 77 -7.63 -4.80 -14.41
N LEU A 78 -7.55 -3.61 -15.03
CA LEU A 78 -8.34 -3.23 -16.21
C LEU A 78 -7.47 -2.49 -17.23
N ALA A 79 -7.48 -2.92 -18.49
CA ALA A 79 -6.74 -2.25 -19.56
C ALA A 79 -7.47 -0.99 -20.04
N LEU A 80 -7.01 0.19 -19.62
CA LEU A 80 -7.62 1.48 -20.00
C LEU A 80 -7.15 1.97 -21.38
N ARG A 81 -5.89 1.70 -21.75
CA ARG A 81 -5.31 2.21 -23.00
C ARG A 81 -6.09 1.85 -24.27
N PRO A 82 -6.59 0.62 -24.47
CA PRO A 82 -7.40 0.29 -25.64
C PRO A 82 -8.69 1.12 -25.71
N LEU A 83 -9.36 1.34 -24.58
CA LEU A 83 -10.60 2.13 -24.51
C LEU A 83 -10.36 3.60 -24.85
N LEU A 84 -9.30 4.18 -24.30
CA LEU A 84 -8.89 5.56 -24.61
C LEU A 84 -8.56 5.71 -26.10
N ARG A 85 -7.85 4.74 -26.68
CA ARG A 85 -7.50 4.75 -28.11
C ARG A 85 -8.69 4.53 -29.03
N ALA A 86 -9.75 3.88 -28.56
CA ALA A 86 -11.01 3.73 -29.29
C ALA A 86 -11.88 4.99 -29.25
N GLY A 87 -11.47 6.04 -28.53
CA GLY A 87 -12.23 7.30 -28.45
C GLY A 87 -13.42 7.24 -27.51
N ILE A 88 -13.34 6.42 -26.45
CA ILE A 88 -14.35 6.36 -25.38
C ILE A 88 -14.73 7.76 -24.88
N THR A 89 -16.01 7.99 -24.65
CA THR A 89 -16.48 9.28 -24.13
C THR A 89 -16.08 9.47 -22.66
N HIS A 90 -16.14 10.71 -22.19
CA HIS A 90 -15.82 11.03 -20.80
C HIS A 90 -16.73 10.34 -19.79
N GLU A 91 -18.02 10.22 -20.06
CA GLU A 91 -18.96 9.55 -19.14
C GLU A 91 -18.74 8.04 -19.12
N GLU A 92 -18.56 7.40 -20.27
CA GLU A 92 -18.20 5.99 -20.34
C GLU A 92 -16.88 5.70 -19.62
N LEU A 93 -15.88 6.58 -19.75
CA LEU A 93 -14.61 6.46 -19.03
C LEU A 93 -14.81 6.53 -17.52
N LYS A 94 -15.65 7.45 -17.02
CA LYS A 94 -15.96 7.51 -15.58
C LYS A 94 -16.60 6.22 -15.11
N ASP A 95 -17.53 5.66 -15.87
CA ASP A 95 -18.22 4.43 -15.50
C ASP A 95 -17.29 3.22 -15.49
N VAL A 96 -16.38 3.13 -16.47
CA VAL A 96 -15.30 2.13 -16.49
C VAL A 96 -14.39 2.27 -15.26
N ILE A 97 -14.01 3.49 -14.89
CA ILE A 97 -13.17 3.72 -13.70
C ILE A 97 -13.92 3.36 -12.41
N ARG A 98 -15.19 3.74 -12.28
CA ARG A 98 -16.03 3.35 -11.12
C ARG A 98 -16.16 1.84 -11.02
N TYR A 99 -16.43 1.17 -12.14
CA TYR A 99 -16.46 -0.28 -12.22
C TYR A 99 -15.13 -0.88 -11.75
N ALA A 100 -14.00 -0.39 -12.27
CA ALA A 100 -12.68 -0.86 -11.90
C ALA A 100 -12.42 -0.69 -10.39
N ILE A 101 -12.73 0.48 -9.82
CA ILE A 101 -12.57 0.75 -8.38
C ILE A 101 -13.41 -0.22 -7.54
N ASN A 102 -14.60 -0.63 -7.99
CA ASN A 102 -15.42 -1.62 -7.29
C ASN A 102 -14.83 -3.03 -7.32
N LEU A 103 -13.89 -3.33 -8.23
CA LEU A 103 -13.10 -4.57 -8.21
C LEU A 103 -11.97 -4.51 -7.17
N LYS A 104 -11.79 -3.39 -6.48
CA LYS A 104 -10.77 -3.28 -5.44
C LYS A 104 -11.10 -4.22 -4.27
N PRO A 105 -10.17 -5.11 -3.92
CA PRO A 105 -10.39 -6.01 -2.80
C PRO A 105 -10.46 -5.25 -1.48
N LYS A 106 -11.30 -5.73 -0.56
CA LYS A 106 -11.42 -5.15 0.80
C LYS A 106 -10.09 -5.16 1.55
N ARG A 107 -9.27 -6.20 1.36
CA ARG A 107 -7.95 -6.34 1.98
C ARG A 107 -7.01 -7.18 1.14
N HIS A 108 -5.72 -6.94 1.30
CA HIS A 108 -4.69 -7.83 0.79
C HIS A 108 -4.48 -8.97 1.80
N GLU A 109 -4.56 -10.21 1.34
CA GLU A 109 -4.35 -11.41 2.15
C GLU A 109 -2.87 -11.77 2.14
N PHE A 110 -2.15 -11.45 3.22
CA PHE A 110 -0.71 -11.67 3.31
C PHE A 110 -0.32 -13.10 3.75
N ILE A 111 -1.24 -13.87 4.33
CA ILE A 111 -0.95 -15.13 5.04
C ILE A 111 -1.48 -16.35 4.29
N ASP A 112 -2.76 -16.34 3.86
CA ASP A 112 -3.43 -17.54 3.36
C ASP A 112 -3.21 -17.83 1.86
N LYS A 113 -2.74 -16.85 1.09
CA LYS A 113 -2.44 -17.00 -0.34
C LYS A 113 -1.11 -16.34 -0.67
N LEU A 114 -0.01 -17.08 -0.50
CA LEU A 114 1.32 -16.72 -1.00
C LEU A 114 1.41 -16.78 -2.54
N LYS A 115 0.36 -16.43 -3.27
CA LYS A 115 0.47 -16.15 -4.70
C LYS A 115 1.17 -14.82 -4.83
N LYS A 116 2.48 -14.89 -5.06
CA LYS A 116 3.31 -13.73 -5.29
C LYS A 116 2.92 -13.14 -6.64
N VAL A 117 2.15 -12.06 -6.62
CA VAL A 117 1.84 -11.30 -7.82
C VAL A 117 3.15 -10.73 -8.35
N VAL A 118 3.58 -11.19 -9.52
CA VAL A 118 4.82 -10.73 -10.15
C VAL A 118 4.52 -9.44 -10.89
N ARG A 119 4.81 -8.32 -10.25
CA ARG A 119 4.77 -6.98 -10.85
C ARG A 119 6.12 -6.32 -10.67
N PHE A 120 6.75 -5.96 -11.78
CA PHE A 120 7.99 -5.21 -11.74
C PHE A 120 7.71 -3.80 -11.23
N MET A 121 8.49 -3.33 -10.26
CA MET A 121 8.35 -1.98 -9.69
C MET A 121 8.45 -0.91 -10.78
N SER A 122 9.30 -1.12 -11.79
CA SER A 122 9.43 -0.26 -12.97
C SER A 122 8.14 -0.09 -13.76
N MET A 123 7.20 -1.04 -13.69
CA MET A 123 5.92 -0.95 -14.42
C MET A 123 4.79 -0.35 -13.59
N THR A 124 4.90 -0.34 -12.26
CA THR A 124 3.79 0.05 -11.38
C THR A 124 4.15 1.16 -10.40
N ASP A 125 5.27 1.86 -10.64
CA ASP A 125 5.81 2.97 -9.84
C ASP A 125 5.87 2.65 -8.34
N GLY A 126 6.99 2.05 -7.92
CA GLY A 126 7.22 1.51 -6.58
C GLY A 126 8.00 2.45 -5.69
#